data_AF-A0A1M3N4L9-F1
#
_entry.id   AF-A0A1M3N4L9-F1
#
_cell.length_a   1.000
_cell.length_b   1.000
_cell.length_c   1.000
_cell.angle_alpha   90.00
_cell.angle_beta   90.00
_cell.angle_gamma   90.00
#
_symmetry.space_group_name_H-M   'P 1'
#
loop_
_entity.id
_entity.type
_entity.pdbx_description
1 polymer ?
#
loop_
_entity_poly.entity_id
_entity_poly.type
_entity_poly.pdbx_seq_one_letter_code
_entity_poly.pdbx_strand_id
1 'polypeptide(L)'
;MDTKKQWKGLAALATDAVVHGASAIERVHLAVASRPFDVLEQVPLVSAPASVVRTIHDLSTRASYASVRAVTRIVGKAIDVAIDVGAREQEHEHEHAVPTGGRARPVSGSSTCEAR
;
A
#
# COMPACT_ATOMS: atom_id res chain seq x y z
N MET A 1 -13.41 -6.59 14.20
CA MET A 1 -12.21 -6.64 13.32
C MET A 1 -11.86 -5.21 12.98
N ASP A 2 -10.61 -4.79 13.17
CA ASP A 2 -10.20 -3.39 12.97
C ASP A 2 -10.10 -3.09 11.47
N THR A 3 -11.16 -2.55 10.88
CA THR A 3 -11.27 -2.18 9.46
C THR A 3 -10.04 -1.39 8.99
N LYS A 4 -9.53 -0.45 9.81
CA LYS A 4 -8.33 0.33 9.54
C LYS A 4 -7.07 -0.52 9.27
N LYS A 5 -6.83 -1.53 10.11
CA LYS A 5 -5.66 -2.43 9.98
C LYS A 5 -5.77 -3.26 8.70
N GLN A 6 -6.98 -3.68 8.34
CA GLN A 6 -7.22 -4.42 7.10
C GLN A 6 -6.94 -3.56 5.86
N TRP A 7 -7.38 -2.30 5.83
CA TRP A 7 -7.09 -1.37 4.72
C TRP A 7 -5.60 -1.04 4.58
N LYS A 8 -4.90 -0.79 5.70
CA LYS A 8 -3.44 -0.60 5.68
C LYS A 8 -2.71 -1.82 5.14
N GLY A 9 -3.10 -3.02 5.59
CA GLY A 9 -2.53 -4.27 5.11
C GLY A 9 -2.73 -4.47 3.60
N LEU A 10 -3.95 -4.23 3.10
CA LEU A 10 -4.25 -4.35 1.68
C LEU A 10 -3.45 -3.35 0.82
N ALA A 11 -3.34 -2.10 1.28
CA ALA A 11 -2.56 -1.07 0.59
C ALA A 11 -1.06 -1.41 0.54
N ALA A 12 -0.51 -1.96 1.63
CA ALA A 12 0.87 -2.42 1.69
C ALA A 12 1.12 -3.58 0.70
N LEU A 13 0.21 -4.56 0.66
CA LEU A 13 0.30 -5.68 -0.29
C LEU A 13 0.23 -5.21 -1.75
N ALA A 14 -0.69 -4.31 -2.07
CA ALA A 14 -0.80 -3.75 -3.42
C ALA A 14 0.47 -2.99 -3.82
N THR A 15 1.00 -2.17 -2.91
CA THR A 15 2.26 -1.43 -3.11
C THR A 15 3.42 -2.39 -3.38
N ASP A 16 3.54 -3.45 -2.58
CA ASP A 16 4.60 -4.44 -2.70
C ASP A 16 4.49 -5.26 -3.99
N ALA A 17 3.27 -5.67 -4.37
CA ALA A 17 3.00 -6.39 -5.60
C ALA A 17 3.39 -5.57 -6.84
N VAL A 18 3.06 -4.27 -6.86
CA VAL A 18 3.44 -3.38 -7.98
C VAL A 18 4.94 -3.17 -8.05
N VAL A 19 5.62 -3.00 -6.91
CA VAL A 19 7.08 -2.85 -6.88
C VAL A 19 7.78 -4.10 -7.40
N HIS A 20 7.37 -5.28 -6.93
CA HIS A 20 7.93 -6.56 -7.39
C HIS A 20 7.58 -6.85 -8.85
N GLY A 21 6.36 -6.54 -9.27
CA GLY A 21 5.92 -6.66 -10.66
C GLY A 21 6.75 -5.80 -11.61
N ALA A 22 6.96 -4.52 -11.27
CA ALA A 22 7.80 -3.62 -12.04
C ALA A 22 9.23 -4.15 -12.19
N SER A 23 9.82 -4.69 -11.12
CA SER A 23 11.15 -5.32 -11.16
C SER A 23 11.19 -6.63 -11.96
N ALA A 24 10.12 -7.41 -11.97
CA ALA A 24 10.04 -8.60 -12.82
C ALA A 24 10.00 -8.23 -14.31
N ILE A 25 9.17 -7.25 -14.67
CA ILE A 25 9.04 -6.78 -16.05
C ILE A 25 10.34 -6.11 -16.51
N GLU A 26 10.99 -5.31 -15.68
CA GLU A 26 12.31 -4.71 -15.96
C GLU A 26 13.34 -5.76 -16.38
N ARG A 27 13.44 -6.87 -15.64
CA ARG A 27 14.37 -7.97 -15.97
C ARG A 27 14.05 -8.61 -17.31
N VAL A 28 12.78 -8.83 -17.61
CA VAL A 28 12.35 -9.38 -18.90
C VAL A 28 12.66 -8.40 -20.03
N HIS A 29 12.39 -7.11 -19.84
CA HIS A 29 12.65 -6.07 -20.83
C HIS A 29 14.14 -6.01 -21.18
N LEU A 30 15.01 -5.98 -20.16
CA LEU A 30 16.46 -5.98 -20.35
C LEU A 30 16.93 -7.28 -21.03
N ALA A 31 16.38 -8.43 -20.66
CA ALA A 31 16.75 -9.72 -21.28
C ALA A 31 16.27 -9.86 -22.74
N VAL A 32 15.15 -9.25 -23.09
CA VAL A 32 14.68 -9.20 -24.49
C VAL A 32 15.52 -8.21 -25.30
N ALA A 33 15.84 -7.06 -24.71
CA ALA A 33 16.67 -6.03 -25.34
C ALA A 33 18.13 -6.48 -25.53
N SER A 34 18.66 -7.37 -24.70
CA SER A 34 20.05 -7.85 -24.85
C SER A 34 20.28 -8.63 -26.15
N ARG A 35 19.29 -9.42 -26.59
CA ARG A 35 19.39 -10.31 -27.76
C ARG A 35 19.84 -9.61 -29.04
N PRO A 36 19.24 -8.48 -29.48
CA PRO A 36 19.71 -7.78 -30.67
C PRO A 36 21.11 -7.17 -30.48
N PHE A 37 21.46 -6.66 -29.30
CA PHE A 37 22.80 -6.12 -29.05
C PHE A 37 23.87 -7.21 -29.07
N ASP A 38 23.56 -8.40 -28.53
CA ASP A 38 24.47 -9.57 -28.57
C ASP A 38 24.77 -10.03 -30.02
N VAL A 39 23.84 -9.80 -30.96
CA VAL A 39 24.05 -10.06 -32.39
C VAL A 39 24.90 -8.96 -33.03
N LEU A 40 24.67 -7.69 -32.70
CA LEU A 40 25.42 -6.56 -33.24
C LEU A 40 26.87 -6.53 -32.74
N GLU A 41 27.12 -6.95 -31.50
CA GLU A 41 28.46 -7.02 -30.91
C GLU A 41 29.36 -8.08 -31.57
N GLN A 42 28.79 -9.07 -32.25
CA GLN A 42 29.56 -10.06 -33.04
C GLN A 42 30.13 -9.48 -34.34
N VAL A 43 29.64 -8.32 -34.78
CA VAL A 43 30.12 -7.66 -36.01
C VAL A 43 31.21 -6.65 -35.63
N PRO A 44 32.48 -6.85 -36.03
CA PRO A 44 33.61 -6.04 -35.56
C PRO A 44 33.43 -4.55 -35.84
N LEU A 45 32.81 -4.20 -36.97
CA LEU A 45 32.64 -2.83 -37.44
C LEU A 45 31.64 -2.00 -36.59
N VAL A 46 30.68 -2.66 -35.93
CA VAL A 46 29.60 -2.00 -35.17
C VAL A 46 29.57 -2.38 -33.70
N SER A 47 30.51 -3.21 -33.25
CA SER A 47 30.61 -3.66 -31.85
C SER A 47 30.71 -2.51 -30.83
N ALA A 48 31.62 -1.57 -31.06
CA ALA A 48 31.81 -0.41 -30.19
C ALA A 48 30.57 0.50 -30.09
N PRO A 49 29.96 0.97 -31.21
CA PRO A 49 28.74 1.78 -31.12
C PRO A 49 27.54 0.98 -30.58
N ALA A 50 27.44 -0.32 -30.85
CA ALA A 50 26.36 -1.16 -30.30
C ALA A 50 26.40 -1.24 -28.77
N SER A 51 27.58 -1.40 -28.17
CA SER A 51 27.75 -1.46 -26.72
C SER A 51 27.38 -0.15 -26.01
N VAL A 52 27.68 0.99 -26.63
CA VAL A 52 27.28 2.32 -26.10
C VAL A 52 25.76 2.45 -26.10
N VAL A 53 25.10 2.10 -27.21
CA VAL A 53 23.64 2.18 -27.32
C VAL A 53 22.97 1.21 -26.33
N ARG A 54 23.51 0.00 -26.18
CA ARG A 54 23.05 -0.98 -25.17
C ARG A 54 23.06 -0.38 -23.77
N THR A 55 24.16 0.29 -23.40
CA THR A 55 24.30 0.92 -22.08
C THR A 55 23.27 2.02 -21.86
N ILE A 56 23.06 2.88 -22.86
CA ILE A 56 22.07 3.98 -22.78
C ILE A 56 20.65 3.41 -22.68
N HIS A 57 20.35 2.38 -23.48
CA HIS A 57 19.05 1.72 -23.46
C HIS A 57 18.79 1.09 -22.09
N ASP A 58 19.73 0.32 -21.57
CA ASP A 58 19.60 -0.33 -20.26
C ASP A 58 19.43 0.69 -19.14
N LEU A 59 20.18 1.80 -19.18
CA LEU A 59 20.06 2.88 -18.22
C LEU A 59 18.66 3.54 -18.28
N SER A 60 18.18 3.83 -19.49
CA SER A 60 16.88 4.47 -19.68
C SER A 60 15.73 3.56 -19.22
N THR A 61 15.79 2.27 -19.57
CA THR A 61 14.84 1.25 -19.13
C THR A 61 14.83 1.14 -17.60
N ARG A 62 16.01 1.04 -16.97
CA ARG A 62 16.13 1.04 -15.50
C ARG A 62 15.57 2.30 -14.86
N ALA A 63 15.82 3.47 -15.47
CA ALA A 63 15.30 4.74 -14.98
C ALA A 63 13.77 4.79 -15.02
N SER A 64 13.15 4.30 -16.09
CA SER A 64 11.68 4.21 -16.20
C SER A 64 11.09 3.28 -15.14
N TYR A 65 11.65 2.09 -14.93
CA TYR A 65 11.12 1.20 -13.88
C TYR A 65 11.42 1.71 -12.47
N ALA A 66 12.54 2.42 -12.27
CA ALA A 66 12.85 3.09 -11.02
C ALA A 66 11.84 4.20 -10.69
N SER A 67 11.41 4.98 -11.67
CA SER A 67 10.41 6.04 -11.46
C SER A 67 9.05 5.45 -11.08
N VAL A 68 8.62 4.37 -11.74
CA VAL A 68 7.40 3.63 -11.36
C VAL A 68 7.48 3.19 -9.90
N ARG A 69 8.57 2.55 -9.48
CA ARG A 69 8.78 2.14 -8.08
C ARG A 69 8.77 3.32 -7.12
N ALA A 70 9.39 4.44 -7.48
CA ALA A 70 9.43 5.63 -6.65
C ALA A 70 8.02 6.19 -6.43
N VAL A 71 7.24 6.33 -7.50
CA VAL A 71 5.84 6.79 -7.46
C VAL A 71 5.00 5.83 -6.61
N THR A 72 5.10 4.52 -6.83
CA THR A 72 4.35 3.52 -6.04
C THR A 72 4.65 3.63 -4.54
N ARG A 73 5.90 3.84 -4.14
CA ARG A 73 6.26 4.04 -2.73
C ARG A 73 5.71 5.35 -2.17
N ILE A 74 5.71 6.43 -2.95
CA ILE A 74 5.15 7.72 -2.54
C ILE A 74 3.63 7.58 -2.32
N VAL A 75 2.94 6.94 -3.27
CA VAL A 75 1.50 6.68 -3.17
C VAL A 75 1.19 5.80 -1.96
N GLY A 76 1.95 4.73 -1.72
CA GLY A 76 1.78 3.87 -0.55
C GLY A 76 1.89 4.64 0.77
N LYS A 77 2.86 5.56 0.89
CA LYS A 77 2.99 6.45 2.06
C LYS A 77 1.82 7.43 2.19
N ALA A 78 1.35 8.00 1.08
CA ALA A 78 0.22 8.92 1.09
C ALA A 78 -1.07 8.22 1.56
N ILE A 79 -1.30 6.99 1.11
CA ILE A 79 -2.45 6.18 1.54
C ILE A 79 -2.35 5.86 3.04
N ASP A 80 -1.16 5.50 3.54
CA ASP A 80 -0.97 5.20 4.97
C ASP A 80 -1.29 6.41 5.86
N VAL A 81 -0.83 7.60 5.46
CA VAL A 81 -1.13 8.86 6.15
C VAL A 81 -2.63 9.19 6.08
N ALA A 82 -3.26 9.03 4.92
CA ALA A 82 -4.69 9.29 4.75
C ALA A 82 -5.55 8.39 5.65
N ILE A 83 -5.19 7.10 5.76
CA ILE A 83 -5.87 6.16 6.65
C ILE A 83 -5.63 6.51 8.13
N ASP A 84 -4.47 7.06 8.49
CA ASP A 84 -4.22 7.52 9.85
C ASP A 84 -4.98 8.79 10.22
N VAL A 85 -5.12 9.73 9.30
CA VAL A 85 -5.90 10.97 9.52
C VAL A 85 -7.38 10.67 9.63
N GLY A 86 -7.96 9.89 8.71
CA GLY A 86 -9.39 9.55 8.75
C GLY A 86 -9.79 8.69 9.98
N ALA A 87 -8.82 8.08 10.65
CA ALA A 87 -9.07 7.37 11.91
C ALA A 87 -9.14 8.31 13.13
N ARG A 88 -8.50 9.48 13.09
CA ARG A 88 -8.51 10.45 14.20
C ARG A 88 -9.83 11.20 14.30
N GLU A 89 -10.55 11.34 13.20
CA GLU A 89 -11.86 12.01 13.15
C GLU A 89 -12.95 11.16 13.84
N GLN A 90 -12.85 9.83 13.82
CA GLN A 90 -13.86 8.93 14.42
C GLN A 90 -13.77 8.82 15.95
N GLU A 91 -12.63 9.19 16.55
CA GLU A 91 -12.46 9.15 18.00
C GLU A 91 -13.17 10.32 18.71
N HIS A 92 -13.37 11.46 18.03
CA HIS A 92 -14.05 12.63 18.59
C HIS A 92 -15.59 12.52 18.66
N GLU A 93 -16.20 11.65 17.84
CA GLU A 93 -17.67 11.49 17.82
C GLU A 93 -18.16 10.43 18.82
N HIS A 94 -17.27 9.61 19.40
CA HIS A 94 -17.64 8.55 20.35
C HIS A 94 -17.46 8.88 21.84
N GLU A 95 -16.86 10.02 22.19
CA GLU A 95 -16.70 10.44 23.59
C GLU A 95 -17.92 11.20 24.17
N HIS A 96 -18.93 11.55 23.36
CA HIS A 96 -20.14 12.26 23.85
C HIS A 96 -21.34 11.38 24.23
N ALA A 97 -21.23 10.04 24.19
CA ALA A 97 -22.21 9.15 24.80
C ALA A 97 -21.91 8.94 26.29
N VAL A 98 -22.20 9.97 27.10
CA VAL A 98 -22.17 9.89 28.57
C VAL A 98 -23.11 8.77 29.04
N PRO A 99 -22.64 7.76 29.80
CA PRO A 99 -23.53 6.86 30.50
C PRO A 99 -23.98 7.55 31.79
N THR A 100 -25.11 8.27 31.75
CA THR A 100 -25.74 8.73 32.99
C THR A 100 -26.41 7.53 33.65
N GLY A 101 -25.61 6.79 34.42
CA GLY A 101 -26.07 5.81 35.39
C GLY A 101 -26.88 6.51 36.49
N GLY A 102 -28.16 6.73 36.23
CA GLY A 102 -29.15 7.14 37.22
C GLY A 102 -29.80 5.92 37.85
N ARG A 103 -29.12 5.27 38.80
CA ARG A 103 -29.73 4.27 39.68
C ARG A 103 -30.71 4.97 40.63
N ALA A 104 -31.97 5.07 40.24
CA ALA A 104 -33.06 5.37 41.16
C ALA A 104 -33.58 4.05 41.76
N ARG A 105 -33.24 3.78 43.02
CA ARG A 105 -33.94 2.80 43.86
C ARG A 105 -35.28 3.42 44.31
N PRO A 106 -36.44 2.75 44.14
CA PRO A 106 -37.59 3.03 44.98
C PRO A 106 -37.47 2.23 46.28
N VAL A 107 -37.50 2.98 47.39
CA VAL A 107 -37.65 2.52 48.77
C VAL A 107 -39.15 2.50 49.12
N SER A 108 -39.57 1.49 49.91
CA SER A 108 -40.86 1.36 50.62
C SER A 108 -42.11 1.19 49.73
N GLY A 109 -43.01 0.23 49.92
CA GLY A 109 -43.32 -0.59 51.08
C GLY A 109 -44.82 -0.48 51.39
N SER A 110 -45.56 -1.60 51.31
CA SER A 110 -46.83 -1.98 51.99
C SER A 110 -47.66 -2.91 51.09
N SER A 111 -47.93 -4.14 51.56
CA SER A 111 -49.28 -4.62 51.96
C SER A 111 -50.19 -4.85 50.74
N THR A 112 -50.72 -6.03 50.39
CA THR A 112 -51.24 -7.19 51.13
C THR A 112 -51.72 -8.20 50.06
N CYS A 113 -51.45 -9.50 50.20
CA CYS A 113 -52.23 -10.63 49.65
C CYS A 113 -51.52 -11.94 50.05
N GLU A 114 -52.01 -12.70 51.03
CA GLU A 114 -53.07 -13.72 50.95
C GLU A 114 -52.49 -15.12 50.70
N ALA A 115 -52.57 -15.99 51.73
CA ALA A 115 -52.70 -17.45 51.61
C ALA A 115 -52.65 -18.09 53.02
N ARG A 116 -53.81 -18.40 53.60
CA ARG A 116 -54.25 -19.78 53.92
C ARG A 116 -55.60 -19.80 54.63
#